data_AF-A0A2D5S790-F1
#
_entry.id   AF-A0A2D5S790-F1
#
_cell.length_a   1.000
_cell.length_b   1.000
_cell.length_c   1.000
_cell.angle_alpha   90.00
_cell.angle_beta   90.00
_cell.angle_gamma   90.00
#
_symmetry.space_group_name_H-M   'P 1'
#
loop_
_entity.id
_entity.type
_entity.pdbx_description
1 polymer ?
#
loop_
_entity_poly.entity_id
_entity_poly.type
_entity_poly.pdbx_seq_one_letter_code
_entity_poly.pdbx_strand_id
1 'polypeptide(L)'
;MNVLLRFLSVVAVVLTSVTVTTAPLSAQTAYPAYQTVYRTVYEPESVVAYRLEYETLLEDRQITTQKPVWNTETRFRRITVARPVNETKTQIQRYKVLKPTLETQTHVRRRLVRRPVTETVMQSQNFLTYEQVTTMRTETVDQGGFVDQVVFQPGRVRTRLQRLPGTYATNPVTGTVSWYRGGLHWVPQQAPGTYQVQRQYVPNIVQRQVPQTSFVQKVVTQQTPVTVNKFVDEWVEEPYQVQVQKWTEQLMERPVTVTTQRIEHESRDEPYQVQVCKWVAESRTVRVPRTAAKWVPYTSTRMVAKRVAMQVPVDSCGTVVTNFAPTVTYYSAGPPVAVPAMQANKEETTDPAAATSGAAEAGAQSGDSSDPMDAEPTGKPAIETPEAETELNSATGDDEPA
;
A
#
# COMPACT_ATOMS: atom_id res chain seq x y z
N MET A 1 31.56 -131.94 1.64
CA MET A 1 31.18 -132.42 0.30
C MET A 1 31.42 -131.28 -0.69
N ASN A 2 32.40 -131.25 -1.61
CA ASN A 2 33.49 -132.18 -2.01
C ASN A 2 34.65 -131.39 -2.71
N VAL A 3 35.84 -131.94 -3.07
CA VAL A 3 36.86 -132.69 -2.28
C VAL A 3 38.12 -133.01 -3.16
N LEU A 4 39.35 -132.80 -2.63
CA LEU A 4 40.67 -133.28 -3.13
C LEU A 4 41.16 -132.83 -4.57
N LEU A 5 42.39 -133.12 -5.09
CA LEU A 5 43.80 -132.91 -4.62
C LEU A 5 44.87 -133.38 -5.69
N ARG A 6 46.13 -132.85 -5.63
CA ARG A 6 47.46 -133.49 -5.95
C ARG A 6 47.81 -133.96 -7.41
N PHE A 7 49.03 -134.43 -7.77
CA PHE A 7 50.47 -134.01 -7.62
C PHE A 7 51.38 -134.87 -8.61
N LEU A 8 52.73 -134.81 -8.61
CA LEU A 8 53.62 -135.29 -9.73
C LEU A 8 55.05 -135.85 -9.32
N SER A 9 55.72 -136.62 -10.22
CA SER A 9 57.18 -136.97 -10.39
C SER A 9 57.87 -138.14 -9.59
N VAL A 10 59.21 -138.41 -9.75
CA VAL A 10 59.90 -139.36 -10.70
C VAL A 10 61.34 -139.80 -10.22
N VAL A 11 61.90 -140.99 -10.57
CA VAL A 11 63.27 -141.51 -10.17
C VAL A 11 63.95 -142.50 -11.17
N ALA A 12 65.30 -142.44 -11.38
CA ALA A 12 66.23 -143.52 -11.90
C ALA A 12 67.78 -143.16 -11.82
N VAL A 13 68.74 -144.13 -11.88
CA VAL A 13 70.25 -143.96 -11.69
C VAL A 13 71.14 -144.97 -12.52
N VAL A 14 72.51 -144.85 -12.57
CA VAL A 14 73.51 -145.42 -13.57
C VAL A 14 74.90 -145.87 -12.98
N LEU A 15 75.76 -146.74 -13.64
CA LEU A 15 77.28 -146.82 -13.51
C LEU A 15 78.08 -147.66 -14.61
N THR A 16 79.45 -147.75 -14.63
CA THR A 16 80.37 -148.06 -15.82
C THR A 16 81.82 -148.67 -15.62
N SER A 17 82.63 -148.91 -16.71
CA SER A 17 84.10 -149.36 -16.83
C SER A 17 84.68 -149.25 -18.32
N VAL A 18 85.87 -149.67 -18.93
CA VAL A 18 87.38 -149.94 -18.76
C VAL A 18 87.95 -150.68 -20.07
N THR A 19 89.18 -150.81 -20.69
CA THR A 19 90.61 -150.27 -20.95
C THR A 19 91.31 -151.15 -22.11
N VAL A 20 92.54 -151.19 -22.74
CA VAL A 20 93.94 -150.56 -22.97
C VAL A 20 94.81 -151.50 -23.95
N THR A 21 95.97 -151.34 -24.70
CA THR A 21 96.82 -150.37 -25.54
C THR A 21 97.96 -151.12 -26.41
N THR A 22 98.85 -150.44 -27.21
CA THR A 22 100.25 -150.77 -27.80
C THR A 22 100.54 -150.75 -29.37
N ALA A 23 101.80 -150.52 -29.87
CA ALA A 23 102.20 -150.20 -31.31
C ALA A 23 103.74 -150.27 -31.71
N PRO A 24 104.14 -150.14 -33.03
CA PRO A 24 105.47 -149.61 -33.50
C PRO A 24 105.50 -148.71 -34.81
N LEU A 25 106.68 -148.32 -35.37
CA LEU A 25 106.93 -147.16 -36.31
C LEU A 25 107.34 -147.43 -37.81
N SER A 26 107.13 -146.45 -38.73
CA SER A 26 108.18 -145.76 -39.58
C SER A 26 107.63 -144.75 -40.65
N ALA A 27 108.52 -143.97 -41.29
CA ALA A 27 108.36 -143.01 -42.42
C ALA A 27 107.72 -141.61 -42.17
N GLN A 28 107.94 -140.65 -43.10
CA GLN A 28 107.63 -139.20 -42.98
C GLN A 28 106.64 -138.66 -44.04
N THR A 29 105.66 -137.86 -43.61
CA THR A 29 104.84 -136.93 -44.43
C THR A 29 104.43 -135.72 -43.57
N ALA A 30 104.20 -134.53 -44.15
CA ALA A 30 103.84 -133.31 -43.41
C ALA A 30 102.35 -132.90 -43.56
N TYR A 31 101.80 -132.22 -42.54
CA TYR A 31 100.41 -131.73 -42.48
C TYR A 31 100.35 -130.28 -41.91
N PRO A 32 99.38 -129.44 -42.33
CA PRO A 32 99.17 -128.08 -41.81
C PRO A 32 98.33 -128.02 -40.51
N ALA A 33 98.28 -126.85 -39.85
CA ALA A 33 97.65 -126.65 -38.53
C ALA A 33 96.58 -125.52 -38.52
N TYR A 34 95.86 -125.34 -37.40
CA TYR A 34 94.76 -124.37 -37.24
C TYR A 34 94.71 -123.76 -35.83
N GLN A 35 94.13 -122.55 -35.69
CA GLN A 35 93.99 -121.78 -34.44
C GLN A 35 92.57 -121.18 -34.28
N THR A 36 92.08 -121.05 -33.04
CA THR A 36 90.74 -120.52 -32.71
C THR A 36 90.76 -119.04 -32.26
N VAL A 37 89.75 -118.26 -32.68
CA VAL A 37 89.57 -116.83 -32.39
C VAL A 37 88.14 -116.55 -31.90
N TYR A 38 87.93 -115.54 -31.04
CA TYR A 38 86.61 -115.14 -30.52
C TYR A 38 86.20 -113.71 -30.93
N ARG A 39 84.90 -113.46 -31.13
CA ARG A 39 84.32 -112.14 -31.46
C ARG A 39 83.02 -111.88 -30.69
N THR A 40 82.73 -110.62 -30.38
CA THR A 40 81.48 -110.19 -29.72
C THR A 40 80.52 -109.56 -30.75
N VAL A 41 79.22 -109.80 -30.58
CA VAL A 41 78.10 -109.31 -31.41
C VAL A 41 77.02 -108.77 -30.47
N TYR A 42 76.19 -107.84 -30.95
CA TYR A 42 75.07 -107.27 -30.18
C TYR A 42 73.73 -107.64 -30.82
N GLU A 43 72.74 -107.99 -29.99
CA GLU A 43 71.37 -108.35 -30.39
C GLU A 43 70.35 -107.38 -29.74
N PRO A 44 69.29 -106.94 -30.45
CA PRO A 44 68.30 -106.02 -29.91
C PRO A 44 67.21 -106.73 -29.08
N GLU A 45 66.90 -106.17 -27.92
CA GLU A 45 65.84 -106.59 -26.99
C GLU A 45 64.83 -105.44 -26.82
N SER A 46 63.52 -105.73 -26.82
CA SER A 46 62.46 -104.75 -26.56
C SER A 46 62.01 -104.77 -25.09
N VAL A 47 61.87 -103.58 -24.50
CA VAL A 47 61.46 -103.37 -23.10
C VAL A 47 60.28 -102.39 -23.07
N VAL A 48 59.31 -102.64 -22.20
CA VAL A 48 58.18 -101.71 -21.95
C VAL A 48 58.56 -100.72 -20.87
N ALA A 49 58.36 -99.44 -21.14
CA ALA A 49 58.46 -98.34 -20.19
C ALA A 49 57.13 -97.57 -20.13
N TYR A 50 56.95 -96.71 -19.14
CA TYR A 50 55.75 -95.87 -19.02
C TYR A 50 56.13 -94.39 -19.12
N ARG A 51 55.31 -93.59 -19.81
CA ARG A 51 55.39 -92.13 -19.82
C ARG A 51 54.12 -91.53 -19.21
N LEU A 52 54.23 -90.35 -18.62
CA LEU A 52 53.09 -89.63 -18.06
C LEU A 52 52.50 -88.70 -19.11
N GLU A 53 51.19 -88.80 -19.34
CA GLU A 53 50.42 -87.92 -20.20
C GLU A 53 49.37 -87.17 -19.37
N TYR A 54 49.00 -85.96 -19.82
CA TYR A 54 48.07 -85.09 -19.11
C TYR A 54 46.85 -84.80 -20.00
N GLU A 55 45.65 -85.12 -19.50
CA GLU A 55 44.37 -84.92 -20.16
C GLU A 55 43.56 -83.86 -19.41
N THR A 56 43.02 -82.85 -20.09
CA THR A 56 42.16 -81.82 -19.49
C THR A 56 40.70 -82.24 -19.52
N LEU A 57 40.12 -82.51 -18.35
CA LEU A 57 38.71 -82.86 -18.18
C LEU A 57 37.91 -81.63 -17.74
N LEU A 58 36.75 -81.39 -18.36
CA LEU A 58 35.82 -80.34 -17.93
C LEU A 58 34.87 -80.89 -16.88
N GLU A 59 34.74 -80.20 -15.74
CA GLU A 59 33.84 -80.57 -14.65
C GLU A 59 32.78 -79.47 -14.44
N ASP A 60 31.50 -79.88 -14.36
CA ASP A 60 30.36 -79.00 -14.18
C ASP A 60 30.22 -78.58 -12.70
N ARG A 61 30.73 -77.40 -12.34
CA ARG A 61 30.74 -76.88 -10.96
C ARG A 61 29.66 -75.82 -10.74
N GLN A 62 28.86 -75.97 -9.68
CA GLN A 62 27.93 -74.91 -9.25
C GLN A 62 28.67 -73.73 -8.62
N ILE A 63 28.35 -72.50 -9.05
CA ILE A 63 28.87 -71.25 -8.50
C ILE A 63 27.70 -70.29 -8.25
N THR A 64 27.50 -69.93 -6.99
CA THR A 64 26.54 -68.89 -6.59
C THR A 64 27.16 -67.52 -6.79
N THR A 65 26.55 -66.69 -7.63
CA THR A 65 26.97 -65.30 -7.90
C THR A 65 25.93 -64.35 -7.31
N GLN A 66 26.36 -63.31 -6.59
CA GLN A 66 25.45 -62.26 -6.10
C GLN A 66 25.25 -61.20 -7.20
N LYS A 67 24.00 -60.87 -7.52
CA LYS A 67 23.62 -59.91 -8.57
C LYS A 67 22.73 -58.81 -7.98
N PRO A 68 23.00 -57.51 -8.27
CA PRO A 68 22.14 -56.43 -7.83
C PRO A 68 20.88 -56.39 -8.72
N VAL A 69 19.71 -56.45 -8.09
CA VAL A 69 18.40 -56.29 -8.74
C VAL A 69 17.76 -55.01 -8.21
N TRP A 70 17.46 -54.08 -9.12
CA TRP A 70 16.87 -52.79 -8.79
C TRP A 70 15.34 -52.86 -8.94
N ASN A 71 14.62 -52.61 -7.85
CA ASN A 71 13.17 -52.54 -7.85
C ASN A 71 12.71 -51.12 -7.48
N THR A 72 11.66 -50.64 -8.15
CA THR A 72 11.02 -49.36 -7.79
C THR A 72 9.93 -49.60 -6.74
N GLU A 73 10.13 -49.08 -5.53
CA GLU A 73 9.15 -49.11 -4.45
C GLU A 73 8.47 -47.74 -4.30
N THR A 74 7.14 -47.71 -4.33
CA THR A 74 6.38 -46.52 -3.92
C THR A 74 6.32 -46.44 -2.40
N ARG A 75 6.80 -45.34 -1.83
CA ARG A 75 6.76 -45.05 -0.40
C ARG A 75 5.97 -43.78 -0.17
N PHE A 76 5.34 -43.65 1.00
CA PHE A 76 4.59 -42.45 1.36
C PHE A 76 5.39 -41.62 2.36
N ARG A 77 5.42 -40.29 2.18
CA ARG A 77 5.92 -39.35 3.18
C ARG A 77 4.79 -38.43 3.63
N ARG A 78 4.68 -38.17 4.93
CA ARG A 78 3.73 -37.19 5.46
C ARG A 78 4.33 -35.79 5.34
N ILE A 79 3.68 -34.93 4.58
CA ILE A 79 4.03 -33.51 4.44
C ILE A 79 2.94 -32.64 5.07
N THR A 80 3.36 -31.59 5.79
CA THR A 80 2.44 -30.59 6.34
C THR A 80 2.29 -29.46 5.33
N VAL A 81 1.12 -29.38 4.68
CA VAL A 81 0.84 -28.36 3.66
C VAL A 81 0.10 -27.19 4.31
N ALA A 82 0.57 -25.97 4.03
CA ALA A 82 -0.12 -24.74 4.42
C ALA A 82 -1.26 -24.44 3.45
N ARG A 83 -2.50 -24.62 3.90
CA ARG A 83 -3.73 -24.34 3.16
C ARG A 83 -4.31 -22.98 3.59
N PRO A 84 -4.31 -21.96 2.71
CA PRO A 84 -4.97 -20.69 3.02
C PRO A 84 -6.49 -20.86 2.92
N VAL A 85 -7.20 -20.50 3.99
CA VAL A 85 -8.66 -20.50 4.08
C VAL A 85 -9.13 -19.06 4.32
N ASN A 86 -10.06 -18.60 3.48
CA ASN A 86 -10.56 -17.23 3.51
C ASN A 86 -11.89 -17.16 4.27
N GLU A 87 -11.87 -16.64 5.49
CA GLU A 87 -13.05 -16.44 6.32
C GLU A 87 -13.65 -15.06 6.08
N THR A 88 -14.79 -14.98 5.39
CA THR A 88 -15.51 -13.73 5.18
C THR A 88 -16.54 -13.50 6.28
N LYS A 89 -16.31 -12.48 7.12
CA LYS A 89 -17.20 -12.09 8.21
C LYS A 89 -17.77 -10.69 7.99
N THR A 90 -19.10 -10.61 7.91
CA THR A 90 -19.81 -9.33 7.97
C THR A 90 -19.74 -8.78 9.39
N GLN A 91 -19.25 -7.54 9.53
CA GLN A 91 -19.15 -6.83 10.80
C GLN A 91 -19.75 -5.43 10.65
N ILE A 92 -20.54 -5.02 11.64
CA ILE A 92 -21.24 -3.73 11.61
C ILE A 92 -20.32 -2.66 12.19
N GLN A 93 -19.83 -1.77 11.32
CA GLN A 93 -19.03 -0.61 11.73
C GLN A 93 -19.95 0.57 12.02
N ARG A 94 -19.78 1.18 13.20
CA ARG A 94 -20.48 2.39 13.62
C ARG A 94 -19.60 3.60 13.35
N TYR A 95 -20.11 4.57 12.59
CA TYR A 95 -19.41 5.81 12.28
C TYR A 95 -20.31 7.02 12.50
N LYS A 96 -19.72 8.15 12.89
CA LYS A 96 -20.44 9.41 13.08
C LYS A 96 -20.57 10.14 11.74
N VAL A 97 -21.77 10.61 11.42
CA VAL A 97 -22.05 11.53 10.31
C VAL A 97 -22.68 12.79 10.88
N LEU A 98 -22.14 13.96 10.55
CA LEU A 98 -22.78 15.23 10.86
C LEU A 98 -23.92 15.45 9.88
N LYS A 99 -25.16 15.38 10.36
CA LYS A 99 -26.36 15.69 9.57
C LYS A 99 -26.77 17.15 9.81
N PRO A 100 -26.99 17.95 8.75
CA PRO A 100 -27.56 19.28 8.91
C PRO A 100 -29.06 19.15 9.18
N THR A 101 -29.49 19.64 10.35
CA THR A 101 -30.89 19.73 10.76
C THR A 101 -31.27 21.22 10.80
N LEU A 102 -32.39 21.59 10.17
CA LEU A 102 -32.91 22.96 10.22
C LEU A 102 -33.86 23.10 11.41
N GLU A 103 -33.51 23.92 12.39
CA GLU A 103 -34.36 24.24 13.54
C GLU A 103 -34.95 25.66 13.36
N THR A 104 -36.27 25.77 13.31
CA THR A 104 -36.96 27.07 13.24
C THR A 104 -37.04 27.69 14.63
N GLN A 105 -36.32 28.78 14.86
CA GLN A 105 -36.32 29.53 16.11
C GLN A 105 -37.16 30.80 15.98
N THR A 106 -38.10 31.01 16.90
CA THR A 106 -38.83 32.27 17.05
C THR A 106 -38.02 33.25 17.90
N HIS A 107 -37.61 34.37 17.31
CA HIS A 107 -36.94 35.49 17.98
C HIS A 107 -37.85 36.70 18.00
N VAL A 108 -37.71 37.57 19.01
CA VAL A 108 -38.49 38.83 19.11
C VAL A 108 -37.53 39.99 18.91
N ARG A 109 -37.79 40.86 17.94
CA ARG A 109 -37.08 42.13 17.78
C ARG A 109 -37.92 43.29 18.31
N ARG A 110 -37.30 44.21 19.05
CA ARG A 110 -37.91 45.49 19.43
C ARG A 110 -37.62 46.52 18.36
N ARG A 111 -38.68 47.03 17.72
CA ARG A 111 -38.61 48.10 16.72
C ARG A 111 -39.30 49.34 17.26
N LEU A 112 -38.60 50.47 17.23
CA LEU A 112 -39.22 51.78 17.47
C LEU A 112 -40.11 52.14 16.26
N VAL A 113 -41.40 52.36 16.52
CA VAL A 113 -42.42 52.73 15.55
C VAL A 113 -42.99 54.08 15.94
N ARG A 114 -42.84 55.07 15.06
CA ARG A 114 -43.24 56.46 15.29
C ARG A 114 -44.65 56.71 14.76
N ARG A 115 -45.67 56.60 15.62
CA ARG A 115 -47.07 56.78 15.22
C ARG A 115 -47.54 58.23 15.35
N PRO A 116 -48.27 58.79 14.37
CA PRO A 116 -48.97 60.06 14.56
C PRO A 116 -50.14 59.87 15.53
N VAL A 117 -50.26 60.79 16.49
CA VAL A 117 -51.37 60.87 17.44
C VAL A 117 -51.96 62.27 17.34
N THR A 118 -53.25 62.34 17.04
CA THR A 118 -54.00 63.59 16.90
C THR A 118 -54.64 63.93 18.24
N GLU A 119 -54.23 65.03 18.89
CA GLU A 119 -54.77 65.47 20.18
C GLU A 119 -55.40 66.85 20.06
N THR A 120 -56.64 67.00 20.54
CA THR A 120 -57.33 68.27 20.60
C THR A 120 -56.89 69.03 21.85
N VAL A 121 -56.04 70.03 21.68
CA VAL A 121 -55.52 70.87 22.77
C VAL A 121 -56.31 72.17 22.80
N MET A 122 -56.79 72.58 23.98
CA MET A 122 -57.41 73.90 24.17
C MET A 122 -56.31 74.96 24.19
N GLN A 123 -56.33 75.87 23.22
CA GLN A 123 -55.39 76.97 23.11
C GLN A 123 -56.08 78.31 23.37
N SER A 124 -55.54 79.10 24.29
CA SER A 124 -55.98 80.47 24.54
C SER A 124 -55.61 81.37 23.36
N GLN A 125 -56.60 81.80 22.60
CA GLN A 125 -56.46 82.76 21.51
C GLN A 125 -57.04 84.11 21.94
N ASN A 126 -56.30 85.19 21.65
CA ASN A 126 -56.69 86.55 21.97
C ASN A 126 -57.24 87.24 20.72
N PHE A 127 -58.49 87.72 20.77
CA PHE A 127 -59.12 88.46 19.68
C PHE A 127 -59.55 89.86 20.14
N LEU A 128 -59.48 90.82 19.22
CA LEU A 128 -59.91 92.20 19.47
C LEU A 128 -61.40 92.32 19.20
N THR A 129 -62.17 92.54 20.26
CA THR A 129 -63.59 92.92 20.18
C THR A 129 -63.71 94.40 20.48
N TYR A 130 -64.63 95.10 19.82
CA TYR A 130 -64.98 96.47 20.18
C TYR A 130 -66.15 96.45 21.16
N GLU A 131 -66.02 97.11 22.32
CA GLU A 131 -67.16 97.39 23.18
C GLU A 131 -67.51 98.88 23.17
N GLN A 132 -68.80 99.19 23.31
CA GLN A 132 -69.28 100.57 23.34
C GLN A 132 -69.05 101.18 24.72
N VAL A 133 -68.35 102.30 24.77
CA VAL A 133 -68.10 103.10 25.97
C VAL A 133 -68.73 104.46 25.77
N THR A 134 -69.75 104.77 26.57
CA THR A 134 -70.43 106.07 26.58
C THR A 134 -69.77 106.98 27.60
N THR A 135 -69.16 108.06 27.15
CA THR A 135 -68.61 109.11 28.02
C THR A 135 -69.53 110.33 28.01
N MET A 136 -69.60 111.06 29.13
CA MET A 136 -70.34 112.33 29.19
C MET A 136 -69.40 113.46 28.82
N ARG A 137 -69.72 114.18 27.74
CA ARG A 137 -69.01 115.38 27.31
C ARG A 137 -69.81 116.60 27.73
N THR A 138 -69.19 117.51 28.49
CA THR A 138 -69.78 118.81 28.81
C THR A 138 -69.73 119.72 27.57
N GLU A 139 -70.86 120.34 27.25
CA GLU A 139 -71.02 121.31 26.16
C GLU A 139 -71.67 122.59 26.72
N THR A 140 -71.09 123.76 26.43
CA THR A 140 -71.66 125.06 26.77
C THR A 140 -72.62 125.52 25.68
N VAL A 141 -73.89 125.68 26.01
CA VAL A 141 -74.94 126.12 25.08
C VAL A 141 -75.54 127.43 25.59
N ASP A 142 -75.64 128.43 24.72
CA ASP A 142 -76.34 129.67 25.05
C ASP A 142 -77.86 129.47 25.00
N GLN A 143 -78.53 129.84 26.09
CA GLN A 143 -79.97 129.80 26.27
C GLN A 143 -80.51 131.22 26.55
N GLY A 144 -79.80 132.24 26.06
CA GLY A 144 -80.12 133.65 26.22
C GLY A 144 -81.32 134.14 25.40
N GLY A 145 -81.76 135.36 25.69
CA GLY A 145 -82.95 135.96 25.09
C GLY A 145 -82.81 137.46 24.84
N PHE A 146 -83.76 138.01 24.08
CA PHE A 146 -83.84 139.46 23.86
C PHE A 146 -84.60 140.14 25.01
N VAL A 147 -84.04 141.23 25.50
CA VAL A 147 -84.61 142.10 26.54
C VAL A 147 -84.83 143.50 25.95
N ASP A 148 -85.98 144.10 26.25
CA ASP A 148 -86.36 145.43 25.80
C ASP A 148 -86.04 146.49 26.86
N GLN A 149 -85.17 147.45 26.53
CA GLN A 149 -84.87 148.61 27.37
C GLN A 149 -85.55 149.85 26.80
N VAL A 150 -86.30 150.58 27.64
CA VAL A 150 -87.02 151.79 27.22
C VAL A 150 -86.17 153.03 27.52
N VAL A 151 -85.88 153.83 26.50
CA VAL A 151 -85.04 155.03 26.57
C VAL A 151 -85.87 156.27 26.22
N PHE A 152 -85.74 157.36 26.98
CA PHE A 152 -86.45 158.62 26.73
C PHE A 152 -85.65 159.55 25.82
N GLN A 153 -86.25 159.97 24.71
CA GLN A 153 -85.69 160.95 23.78
C GLN A 153 -86.42 162.30 23.92
N PRO A 154 -85.78 163.37 24.42
CA PRO A 154 -86.43 164.67 24.60
C PRO A 154 -86.76 165.35 23.27
N GLY A 155 -87.91 166.04 23.23
CA GLY A 155 -88.41 166.72 22.04
C GLY A 155 -87.62 167.98 21.68
N ARG A 156 -87.74 168.43 20.42
CA ARG A 156 -86.99 169.60 19.91
C ARG A 156 -87.51 170.92 20.51
N VAL A 157 -86.60 171.83 20.81
CA VAL A 157 -86.91 173.20 21.25
C VAL A 157 -87.15 174.11 20.04
N ARG A 158 -88.10 175.04 20.13
CA ARG A 158 -88.35 176.11 19.15
C ARG A 158 -88.59 177.44 19.86
N THR A 159 -88.08 178.54 19.32
CA THR A 159 -88.38 179.88 19.84
C THR A 159 -89.71 180.41 19.31
N ARG A 160 -90.53 180.98 20.20
CA ARG A 160 -91.80 181.63 19.87
C ARG A 160 -91.82 183.04 20.43
N LEU A 161 -92.39 183.98 19.67
CA LEU A 161 -92.60 185.34 20.14
C LEU A 161 -93.79 185.37 21.13
N GLN A 162 -93.53 185.77 22.38
CA GLN A 162 -94.50 185.80 23.48
C GLN A 162 -94.44 187.17 24.18
N ARG A 163 -95.61 187.72 24.56
CA ARG A 163 -95.67 188.97 25.34
C ARG A 163 -95.33 188.69 26.80
N LEU A 164 -94.31 189.38 27.32
CA LEU A 164 -93.92 189.36 28.73
C LEU A 164 -94.27 190.69 29.41
N PRO A 165 -94.59 190.69 30.71
CA PRO A 165 -94.76 191.92 31.48
C PRO A 165 -93.44 192.69 31.60
N GLY A 166 -93.53 193.98 31.94
CA GLY A 166 -92.33 194.75 32.30
C GLY A 166 -91.73 194.21 33.58
N THR A 167 -90.42 194.01 33.61
CA THR A 167 -89.72 193.42 34.75
C THR A 167 -88.30 193.97 34.88
N TYR A 168 -87.78 193.94 36.09
CA TYR A 168 -86.34 194.00 36.30
C TYR A 168 -85.75 192.67 35.82
N ALA A 169 -84.87 192.72 34.83
CA ALA A 169 -84.07 191.56 34.44
C ALA A 169 -82.60 191.87 34.70
N THR A 170 -81.95 190.97 35.43
CA THR A 170 -80.50 190.98 35.62
C THR A 170 -79.84 190.56 34.32
N ASN A 171 -78.92 191.35 33.80
CA ASN A 171 -78.09 190.92 32.67
C ASN A 171 -77.18 189.76 33.15
N PRO A 172 -77.30 188.54 32.60
CA PRO A 172 -76.58 187.37 33.11
C PRO A 172 -75.06 187.42 32.88
N VAL A 173 -74.55 188.39 32.10
CA VAL A 173 -73.12 188.57 31.84
C VAL A 173 -72.50 189.70 32.69
N THR A 174 -73.28 190.74 33.04
CA THR A 174 -72.77 191.93 33.77
C THR A 174 -73.35 192.12 35.16
N GLY A 175 -74.30 191.31 35.60
CA GLY A 175 -74.91 191.37 36.94
C GLY A 175 -75.79 192.60 37.21
N THR A 176 -75.76 193.61 36.34
CA THR A 176 -76.57 194.82 36.45
C THR A 176 -78.06 194.53 36.23
N VAL A 177 -78.89 195.02 37.15
CA VAL A 177 -80.34 194.88 37.13
C VAL A 177 -80.95 196.07 36.39
N SER A 178 -81.55 195.81 35.23
CA SER A 178 -82.14 196.83 34.37
C SER A 178 -83.66 196.65 34.26
N TRP A 179 -84.42 197.75 34.23
CA TRP A 179 -85.85 197.70 33.97
C TRP A 179 -86.14 197.53 32.48
N TYR A 180 -86.63 196.36 32.09
CA TYR A 180 -87.10 196.11 30.73
C TYR A 180 -88.60 196.41 30.64
N ARG A 181 -88.97 197.31 29.72
CA ARG A 181 -90.38 197.61 29.43
C ARG A 181 -91.05 196.38 28.79
N GLY A 182 -92.25 196.04 29.26
CA GLY A 182 -92.97 194.84 28.82
C GLY A 182 -93.35 194.91 27.34
N GLY A 183 -92.95 193.88 26.59
CA GLY A 183 -93.12 193.79 25.14
C GLY A 183 -93.22 192.34 24.68
N LEU A 184 -93.07 192.11 23.38
CA LEU A 184 -92.97 190.77 22.81
C LEU A 184 -91.49 190.35 22.72
N HIS A 185 -91.17 189.20 23.32
CA HIS A 185 -89.82 188.63 23.38
C HIS A 185 -89.81 187.23 22.76
N TRP A 186 -88.69 186.81 22.19
CA TRP A 186 -88.51 185.43 21.72
C TRP A 186 -88.16 184.52 22.89
N VAL A 187 -89.04 183.56 23.21
CA VAL A 187 -88.89 182.62 24.31
C VAL A 187 -88.78 181.19 23.75
N PRO A 188 -87.82 180.36 24.18
CA PRO A 188 -87.74 178.95 23.79
C PRO A 188 -88.82 178.11 24.48
N GLN A 189 -89.53 177.29 23.69
CA GLN A 189 -90.50 176.31 24.16
C GLN A 189 -90.10 174.92 23.64
N GLN A 190 -90.11 173.90 24.51
CA GLN A 190 -89.76 172.53 24.15
C GLN A 190 -91.01 171.71 23.79
N ALA A 191 -90.93 170.92 22.71
CA ALA A 191 -91.94 169.92 22.40
C ALA A 191 -91.82 168.69 23.33
N PRO A 192 -92.91 167.95 23.62
CA PRO A 192 -92.85 166.70 24.36
C PRO A 192 -91.85 165.72 23.75
N GLY A 193 -91.13 164.99 24.60
CA GLY A 193 -90.28 163.86 24.20
C GLY A 193 -91.08 162.57 24.01
N THR A 194 -90.44 161.57 23.41
CA THR A 194 -91.01 160.23 23.21
C THR A 194 -90.10 159.17 23.79
N TYR A 195 -90.68 158.06 24.23
CA TYR A 195 -89.93 156.86 24.59
C TYR A 195 -89.68 156.00 23.35
N GLN A 196 -88.48 155.45 23.22
CA GLN A 196 -88.12 154.46 22.22
C GLN A 196 -87.66 153.17 22.92
N VAL A 197 -88.02 152.02 22.35
CA VAL A 197 -87.58 150.71 22.86
C VAL A 197 -86.33 150.29 22.09
N GLN A 198 -85.26 149.99 22.81
CA GLN A 198 -84.04 149.40 22.28
C GLN A 198 -83.97 147.94 22.74
N ARG A 199 -83.95 147.02 21.78
CA ARG A 199 -83.92 145.57 22.04
C ARG A 199 -82.47 145.07 22.02
N GLN A 200 -82.01 144.51 23.13
CA GLN A 200 -80.66 143.97 23.27
C GLN A 200 -80.72 142.46 23.56
N TYR A 201 -79.80 141.67 22.99
CA TYR A 201 -79.64 140.26 23.37
C TYR A 201 -78.84 140.12 24.66
N VAL A 202 -79.30 139.26 25.56
CA VAL A 202 -78.63 138.92 26.81
C VAL A 202 -78.35 137.42 26.81
N PRO A 203 -77.07 136.99 26.70
CA PRO A 203 -76.70 135.58 26.68
C PRO A 203 -76.87 134.93 28.06
N ASN A 204 -77.19 133.64 28.07
CA ASN A 204 -77.35 132.81 29.27
C ASN A 204 -76.68 131.45 29.00
N ILE A 205 -75.37 131.38 29.23
CA ILE A 205 -74.54 130.22 28.87
C ILE A 205 -74.68 129.13 29.93
N VAL A 206 -75.30 128.01 29.56
CA VAL A 206 -75.55 126.86 30.44
C VAL A 206 -74.70 125.67 29.99
N GLN A 207 -74.10 124.95 30.94
CA GLN A 207 -73.40 123.69 30.66
C GLN A 207 -74.39 122.52 30.64
N ARG A 208 -74.40 121.73 29.57
CA ARG A 208 -75.16 120.48 29.45
C ARG A 208 -74.21 119.30 29.27
N GLN A 209 -74.50 118.18 29.92
CA GLN A 209 -73.84 116.91 29.61
C GLN A 209 -74.48 116.28 28.38
N VAL A 210 -73.65 115.83 27.43
CA VAL A 210 -74.08 115.13 26.21
C VAL A 210 -73.40 113.76 26.16
N PRO A 211 -74.14 112.65 26.04
CA PRO A 211 -73.54 111.33 25.92
C PRO A 211 -72.86 111.16 24.56
N GLN A 212 -71.56 110.88 24.57
CA GLN A 212 -70.77 110.56 23.39
C GLN A 212 -70.39 109.07 23.45
N THR A 213 -70.95 108.26 22.55
CA THR A 213 -70.57 106.86 22.38
C THR A 213 -69.28 106.73 21.59
N SER A 214 -68.41 105.82 22.02
CA SER A 214 -67.16 105.48 21.35
C SER A 214 -66.92 103.97 21.41
N PHE A 215 -66.35 103.39 20.36
CA PHE A 215 -65.98 101.98 20.36
C PHE A 215 -64.52 101.83 20.80
N VAL A 216 -64.30 101.13 21.91
CA VAL A 216 -62.97 100.89 22.50
C VAL A 216 -62.58 99.43 22.27
N GLN A 217 -61.32 99.21 21.88
CA GLN A 217 -60.78 97.87 21.68
C GLN A 217 -60.58 97.15 23.02
N LYS A 218 -61.05 95.91 23.08
CA LYS A 218 -60.93 95.00 24.22
C LYS A 218 -60.36 93.68 23.74
N VAL A 219 -59.25 93.27 24.36
CA VAL A 219 -58.71 91.92 24.16
C VAL A 219 -59.59 90.95 24.92
N VAL A 220 -60.15 89.97 24.21
CA VAL A 220 -60.90 88.86 24.79
C VAL A 220 -60.11 87.58 24.55
N THR A 221 -59.89 86.81 25.61
CA THR A 221 -59.21 85.50 25.54
C THR A 221 -60.26 84.40 25.49
N GLN A 222 -60.27 83.61 24.42
CA GLN A 222 -61.11 82.43 24.25
C GLN A 222 -60.26 81.16 24.15
N GLN A 223 -60.73 80.07 24.76
CA GLN A 223 -60.12 78.76 24.59
C GLN A 223 -60.68 78.11 23.32
N THR A 224 -59.86 78.02 22.28
CA THR A 224 -60.20 77.39 21.00
C THR A 224 -59.61 75.97 20.96
N PRO A 225 -60.39 74.92 20.65
CA PRO A 225 -59.84 73.58 20.44
C PRO A 225 -59.02 73.53 19.14
N VAL A 226 -57.75 73.18 19.24
CA VAL A 226 -56.83 73.02 18.10
C VAL A 226 -56.34 71.57 18.04
N THR A 227 -56.56 70.91 16.91
CA THR A 227 -56.05 69.55 16.67
C THR A 227 -54.55 69.62 16.37
N VAL A 228 -53.74 69.09 17.28
CA VAL A 228 -52.28 69.01 17.15
C VAL A 228 -51.87 67.57 16.82
N ASN A 229 -51.12 67.41 15.74
CA ASN A 229 -50.56 66.13 15.33
C ASN A 229 -49.17 65.96 15.96
N LYS A 230 -49.05 65.20 17.05
CA LYS A 230 -47.75 64.83 17.64
C LYS A 230 -47.34 63.44 17.19
N PHE A 231 -46.05 63.21 17.02
CA PHE A 231 -45.52 61.86 16.80
C PHE A 231 -45.10 61.25 18.15
N VAL A 232 -45.57 60.04 18.42
CA VAL A 232 -45.21 59.25 19.61
C VAL A 232 -44.40 58.05 19.16
N ASP A 233 -43.21 57.89 19.74
CA ASP A 233 -42.32 56.77 19.47
C ASP A 233 -42.69 55.61 20.41
N GLU A 234 -43.10 54.47 19.84
CA GLU A 234 -43.56 53.29 20.58
C GLU A 234 -42.69 52.07 20.26
N TRP A 235 -42.31 51.30 21.28
CA TRP A 235 -41.51 50.08 21.10
C TRP A 235 -42.41 48.89 20.81
N VAL A 236 -42.49 48.51 19.55
CA VAL A 236 -43.26 47.35 19.09
C VAL A 236 -42.38 46.10 19.10
N GLU A 237 -42.86 45.03 19.70
CA GLU A 237 -42.23 43.70 19.65
C GLU A 237 -42.75 42.91 18.46
N GLU A 238 -41.84 42.57 17.55
CA GLU A 238 -42.13 41.87 16.29
C GLU A 238 -41.50 40.45 16.36
N PRO A 239 -42.32 39.40 16.52
CA PRO A 239 -41.82 38.02 16.48
C PRO A 239 -41.51 37.61 15.03
N TYR A 240 -40.31 37.09 14.79
CA TYR A 240 -39.86 36.60 13.50
C TYR A 240 -39.21 35.22 13.63
N GLN A 241 -39.30 34.41 12.57
CA GLN A 241 -38.72 33.07 12.55
C GLN A 241 -37.40 33.05 11.78
N VAL A 242 -36.39 32.41 12.35
CA VAL A 242 -35.09 32.17 11.73
C VAL A 242 -34.87 30.67 11.65
N GLN A 243 -34.57 30.15 10.46
CA GLN A 243 -34.11 28.76 10.32
C GLN A 243 -32.62 28.72 10.62
N VAL A 244 -32.25 28.03 11.70
CA VAL A 244 -30.86 27.84 12.11
C VAL A 244 -30.42 26.44 11.69
N GLN A 245 -29.36 26.36 10.88
CA GLN A 245 -28.73 25.09 10.54
C GLN A 245 -27.87 24.60 11.71
N LYS A 246 -28.23 23.44 12.25
CA LYS A 246 -27.55 22.77 13.36
C LYS A 246 -27.00 21.44 12.87
N TRP A 247 -25.71 21.23 13.03
CA TRP A 247 -25.08 19.96 12.71
C TRP A 247 -25.23 19.01 13.90
N THR A 248 -25.99 17.93 13.72
CA THR A 248 -26.20 16.90 14.73
C THR A 248 -25.44 15.63 14.36
N GLU A 249 -24.65 15.08 15.29
CA GLU A 249 -24.01 13.78 15.10
C GLU A 249 -25.07 12.68 15.05
N GLN A 250 -25.15 11.98 13.91
CA GLN A 250 -25.92 10.75 13.78
C GLN A 250 -24.94 9.57 13.70
N LEU A 251 -25.08 8.60 14.59
CA LEU A 251 -24.41 7.31 14.46
C LEU A 251 -25.08 6.52 13.34
N MET A 252 -24.31 6.20 12.30
CA MET A 252 -24.73 5.34 11.20
C MET A 252 -24.03 3.99 11.28
N GLU A 253 -24.77 2.94 10.93
CA GLU A 253 -24.28 1.57 10.88
C GLU A 253 -24.01 1.17 9.43
N ARG A 254 -22.80 0.67 9.15
CA ARG A 254 -22.42 0.12 7.85
C ARG A 254 -21.99 -1.34 8.03
N PRO A 255 -22.68 -2.31 7.43
CA PRO A 255 -22.14 -3.66 7.32
C PRO A 255 -20.92 -3.63 6.39
N VAL A 256 -19.78 -4.11 6.89
CA VAL A 256 -18.54 -4.28 6.12
C VAL A 256 -18.18 -5.76 6.15
N THR A 257 -18.06 -6.37 4.98
CA THR A 257 -17.51 -7.72 4.82
C THR A 257 -15.99 -7.62 4.91
N VAL A 258 -15.41 -8.21 5.96
CA VAL A 258 -13.96 -8.37 6.09
C VAL A 258 -13.62 -9.82 5.82
N THR A 259 -12.71 -10.06 4.88
CA THR A 259 -12.18 -11.40 4.59
C THR A 259 -10.82 -11.54 5.26
N THR A 260 -10.72 -12.46 6.22
CA THR A 260 -9.47 -12.78 6.91
C THR A 260 -8.91 -14.07 6.34
N GLN A 261 -7.64 -14.07 5.94
CA GLN A 261 -6.93 -15.26 5.50
C GLN A 261 -6.33 -15.98 6.72
N ARG A 262 -6.82 -17.18 7.02
CA ARG A 262 -6.29 -18.09 8.05
C ARG A 262 -5.48 -19.18 7.35
N ILE A 263 -4.25 -19.42 7.80
CA ILE A 263 -3.46 -20.56 7.32
C ILE A 263 -3.80 -21.76 8.19
N GLU A 264 -4.24 -22.85 7.55
CA GLU A 264 -4.47 -24.14 8.19
C GLU A 264 -3.41 -25.14 7.74
N HIS A 265 -2.94 -25.99 8.65
CA HIS A 265 -1.91 -26.99 8.35
C HIS A 265 -2.54 -28.36 8.20
N GLU A 266 -2.56 -28.88 6.97
CA GLU A 266 -3.14 -30.17 6.63
C GLU A 266 -2.01 -31.20 6.39
N SER A 267 -2.06 -32.34 7.10
CA SER A 267 -1.08 -33.42 6.91
C SER A 267 -1.50 -34.30 5.73
N ARG A 268 -0.80 -34.16 4.61
CA ARG A 268 -1.02 -34.94 3.38
C ARG A 268 0.05 -36.00 3.23
N ASP A 269 -0.36 -37.24 2.97
CA ASP A 269 0.56 -38.33 2.65
C ASP A 269 0.84 -38.33 1.13
N GLU A 270 2.10 -38.12 0.75
CA GLU A 270 2.55 -37.97 -0.63
C GLU A 270 3.34 -39.22 -1.08
N PRO A 271 2.93 -39.89 -2.17
CA PRO A 271 3.68 -41.01 -2.73
C PRO A 271 4.91 -40.54 -3.51
N TYR A 272 6.07 -41.12 -3.21
CA TYR A 272 7.32 -40.93 -3.95
C TYR A 272 7.93 -42.29 -4.30
N GLN A 273 8.68 -42.34 -5.41
CA GLN A 273 9.30 -43.58 -5.89
C GLN A 273 10.76 -43.67 -5.39
N VAL A 274 11.16 -44.84 -4.89
CA VAL A 274 12.53 -45.13 -4.46
C VAL A 274 13.04 -46.36 -5.21
N GLN A 275 14.21 -46.27 -5.82
CA GLN A 275 14.90 -47.44 -6.36
C GLN A 275 15.67 -48.15 -5.24
N VAL A 276 15.36 -49.41 -4.98
CA VAL A 276 15.98 -50.24 -3.95
C VAL A 276 16.79 -51.35 -4.63
N CYS A 277 18.10 -51.39 -4.36
CA CYS A 277 18.97 -52.48 -4.77
C CYS A 277 18.85 -53.66 -3.80
N LYS A 278 18.31 -54.78 -4.27
CA LYS A 278 18.34 -56.06 -3.57
C LYS A 278 19.38 -56.97 -4.22
N TRP A 279 20.35 -57.43 -3.45
CA TRP A 279 21.26 -58.48 -3.89
C TRP A 279 20.53 -59.83 -3.90
N VAL A 280 20.56 -60.52 -5.04
CA VAL A 280 19.94 -61.83 -5.25
C VAL A 280 21.02 -62.83 -5.63
N ALA A 281 21.01 -63.99 -4.97
CA ALA A 281 21.94 -65.08 -5.21
C ALA A 281 21.47 -65.93 -6.40
N GLU A 282 22.25 -65.94 -7.48
CA GLU A 282 21.99 -66.68 -8.71
C GLU A 282 22.98 -67.87 -8.80
N SER A 283 22.49 -69.11 -8.71
CA SER A 283 23.30 -70.32 -8.85
C SER A 283 23.43 -70.70 -10.32
N ARG A 284 24.66 -70.70 -10.84
CA ARG A 284 24.96 -71.12 -12.22
C ARG A 284 26.00 -72.23 -12.27
N THR A 285 25.77 -73.22 -13.13
CA THR A 285 26.77 -74.24 -13.49
C THR A 285 27.83 -73.59 -14.38
N VAL A 286 29.10 -73.78 -14.05
CA VAL A 286 30.25 -73.33 -14.84
C VAL A 286 31.19 -74.51 -15.06
N ARG A 287 31.62 -74.72 -16.31
CA ARG A 287 32.61 -75.74 -16.66
C ARG A 287 34.00 -75.27 -16.27
N VAL A 288 34.62 -75.97 -15.33
CA VAL A 288 35.99 -75.71 -14.88
C VAL A 288 36.89 -76.82 -15.41
N PRO A 289 37.98 -76.51 -16.14
CA PRO A 289 38.95 -77.51 -16.54
C PRO A 289 39.78 -77.97 -15.34
N ARG A 290 39.96 -79.28 -15.20
CA ARG A 290 41.00 -79.88 -14.34
C ARG A 290 41.89 -80.83 -15.13
N THR A 291 43.19 -80.76 -14.87
CA THR A 291 44.16 -81.64 -15.49
C THR A 291 44.22 -82.97 -14.72
N ALA A 292 43.99 -84.09 -15.42
CA ALA A 292 44.21 -85.43 -14.91
C ALA A 292 45.49 -86.01 -15.52
N ALA A 293 46.28 -86.74 -14.73
CA ALA A 293 47.53 -87.36 -15.17
C ALA A 293 47.36 -88.87 -15.31
N LYS A 294 47.94 -89.46 -16.36
CA LYS A 294 47.68 -90.83 -16.81
C LYS A 294 48.97 -91.46 -17.32
N TRP A 295 49.33 -92.63 -16.80
CA TRP A 295 50.50 -93.37 -17.25
C TRP A 295 50.16 -94.22 -18.48
N VAL A 296 50.94 -94.04 -19.55
CA VAL A 296 50.77 -94.74 -20.84
C VAL A 296 52.02 -95.59 -21.13
N PRO A 297 51.89 -96.91 -21.36
CA PRO A 297 53.02 -97.76 -21.71
C PRO A 297 53.48 -97.51 -23.16
N TYR A 298 54.79 -97.57 -23.38
CA TYR A 298 55.41 -97.57 -24.70
C TYR A 298 56.58 -98.56 -24.74
N THR A 299 56.88 -99.11 -25.92
CA THR A 299 58.02 -100.01 -26.12
C THR A 299 59.25 -99.24 -26.60
N SER A 300 60.43 -99.64 -26.10
CA SER A 300 61.73 -99.12 -26.51
C SER A 300 62.73 -100.26 -26.64
N THR A 301 63.69 -100.18 -27.57
CA THR A 301 64.68 -101.24 -27.82
C THR A 301 66.06 -100.87 -27.28
N ARG A 302 66.76 -101.88 -26.73
CA ARG A 302 68.16 -101.78 -26.25
C ARG A 302 69.00 -102.89 -26.86
N MET A 303 70.30 -102.65 -27.04
CA MET A 303 71.25 -103.63 -27.57
C MET A 303 71.97 -104.38 -26.43
N VAL A 304 72.10 -105.70 -26.55
CA VAL A 304 72.72 -106.58 -25.54
C VAL A 304 73.85 -107.42 -26.18
N ALA A 305 74.99 -107.56 -25.49
CA ALA A 305 76.22 -108.17 -26.03
C ALA A 305 76.32 -109.70 -25.82
N LYS A 306 76.94 -110.41 -26.78
CA LYS A 306 77.02 -111.88 -26.86
C LYS A 306 78.31 -112.32 -27.57
N ARG A 307 78.97 -113.41 -27.16
CA ARG A 307 80.32 -113.81 -27.69
C ARG A 307 80.29 -115.14 -28.46
N VAL A 308 81.03 -115.22 -29.55
CA VAL A 308 81.07 -116.35 -30.52
C VAL A 308 82.54 -116.72 -30.85
N ALA A 309 82.80 -117.93 -31.37
CA ALA A 309 84.13 -118.47 -31.69
C ALA A 309 84.24 -118.97 -33.15
N MET A 310 85.45 -119.00 -33.72
CA MET A 310 85.74 -119.42 -35.11
C MET A 310 87.18 -119.97 -35.25
N GLN A 311 87.44 -120.84 -36.25
CA GLN A 311 88.76 -121.46 -36.52
C GLN A 311 89.45 -120.83 -37.77
N VAL A 312 90.78 -120.82 -37.83
CA VAL A 312 91.61 -120.24 -38.91
C VAL A 312 92.86 -121.11 -39.18
N PRO A 313 93.26 -121.43 -40.42
CA PRO A 313 94.47 -122.21 -40.75
C PRO A 313 95.79 -121.45 -40.51
N VAL A 314 96.88 -122.20 -40.33
CA VAL A 314 98.26 -121.71 -40.11
C VAL A 314 99.27 -122.59 -40.85
N ASP A 315 100.26 -121.98 -41.51
CA ASP A 315 101.31 -122.68 -42.25
C ASP A 315 102.43 -123.21 -41.31
N SER A 316 103.25 -124.13 -41.83
CA SER A 316 104.25 -124.90 -41.06
C SER A 316 105.40 -124.09 -40.44
N CYS A 317 105.49 -122.78 -40.71
CA CYS A 317 106.41 -121.85 -40.04
C CYS A 317 105.72 -121.00 -38.93
N GLY A 318 104.47 -121.32 -38.55
CA GLY A 318 103.73 -120.61 -37.50
C GLY A 318 103.16 -119.25 -37.93
N THR A 319 103.31 -118.86 -39.20
CA THR A 319 102.76 -117.63 -39.76
C THR A 319 101.36 -117.89 -40.33
N VAL A 320 100.38 -117.08 -39.92
CA VAL A 320 99.00 -117.16 -40.42
C VAL A 320 98.92 -116.44 -41.78
N VAL A 321 98.54 -117.15 -42.84
CA VAL A 321 98.34 -116.55 -44.17
C VAL A 321 96.98 -115.84 -44.22
N THR A 322 96.90 -114.62 -43.69
CA THR A 322 95.69 -113.80 -43.69
C THR A 322 95.51 -113.04 -45.00
N ASN A 323 95.11 -113.73 -46.06
CA ASN A 323 94.40 -113.09 -47.17
C ASN A 323 92.89 -113.00 -46.87
N PHE A 324 92.21 -112.07 -47.55
CA PHE A 324 90.76 -111.80 -47.47
C PHE A 324 90.23 -111.11 -46.19
N ALA A 325 90.35 -109.79 -46.20
CA ALA A 325 89.23 -108.91 -45.86
C ALA A 325 88.60 -108.40 -47.18
N PRO A 326 87.46 -107.67 -47.19
CA PRO A 326 86.33 -107.61 -46.23
C PRO A 326 84.99 -107.86 -46.98
N THR A 327 83.84 -107.45 -46.41
CA THR A 327 82.88 -106.53 -47.07
C THR A 327 81.80 -106.10 -46.07
N VAL A 328 81.37 -104.84 -46.14
CA VAL A 328 80.21 -104.30 -45.41
C VAL A 328 79.40 -103.45 -46.38
N THR A 329 78.08 -103.61 -46.39
CA THR A 329 77.15 -102.81 -47.20
C THR A 329 76.13 -102.09 -46.31
N TYR A 330 75.92 -100.80 -46.60
CA TYR A 330 74.88 -99.97 -45.99
C TYR A 330 73.67 -99.87 -46.93
N TYR A 331 72.48 -99.64 -46.36
CA TYR A 331 71.28 -99.23 -47.09
C TYR A 331 70.78 -97.87 -46.57
N SER A 332 70.25 -97.05 -47.49
CA SER A 332 69.75 -95.70 -47.23
C SER A 332 68.23 -95.67 -47.05
N ALA A 333 67.72 -94.60 -46.43
CA ALA A 333 66.30 -94.42 -46.11
C ALA A 333 65.44 -93.94 -47.30
N GLY A 334 64.11 -94.15 -47.20
CA GLY A 334 63.10 -93.66 -48.14
C GLY A 334 62.31 -92.44 -47.64
N PRO A 335 61.54 -91.77 -48.54
CA PRO A 335 60.89 -90.47 -48.28
C PRO A 335 59.47 -90.58 -47.62
N PRO A 336 58.93 -89.47 -47.08
CA PRO A 336 57.64 -89.44 -46.40
C PRO A 336 56.42 -89.34 -47.34
N VAL A 337 55.24 -89.67 -46.80
CA VAL A 337 53.91 -89.55 -47.44
C VAL A 337 53.08 -88.46 -46.76
N ALA A 338 52.18 -87.79 -47.49
CA ALA A 338 51.38 -86.64 -47.07
C ALA A 338 49.87 -86.83 -47.36
N VAL A 339 49.10 -85.72 -47.44
CA VAL A 339 47.68 -85.60 -47.90
C VAL A 339 46.63 -85.93 -46.80
N PRO A 340 45.43 -85.28 -46.73
CA PRO A 340 44.91 -84.07 -47.43
C PRO A 340 44.57 -82.89 -46.48
N ALA A 341 43.98 -81.81 -47.04
CA ALA A 341 43.38 -80.69 -46.29
C ALA A 341 41.97 -80.33 -46.81
N MET A 342 41.05 -79.98 -45.91
CA MET A 342 39.69 -79.45 -46.17
C MET A 342 39.12 -78.96 -44.82
N GLN A 343 38.39 -77.85 -44.67
CA GLN A 343 38.04 -76.75 -45.59
C GLN A 343 37.95 -75.44 -44.79
N ALA A 344 37.98 -74.28 -45.46
CA ALA A 344 37.96 -72.98 -44.78
C ALA A 344 36.55 -72.54 -44.33
N ASN A 345 36.49 -71.81 -43.23
CA ASN A 345 35.53 -70.72 -43.03
C ASN A 345 36.31 -69.52 -42.46
N LYS A 346 36.07 -68.33 -43.02
CA LYS A 346 36.96 -67.16 -42.88
C LYS A 346 36.32 -66.08 -41.98
N GLU A 347 36.90 -65.90 -40.80
CA GLU A 347 37.06 -64.61 -40.07
C GLU A 347 35.73 -63.85 -39.75
N GLU A 348 35.67 -62.69 -39.07
CA GLU A 348 36.71 -61.73 -38.72
C GLU A 348 36.41 -61.00 -37.40
N THR A 349 37.48 -60.53 -36.74
CA THR A 349 37.46 -59.79 -35.46
C THR A 349 38.11 -58.43 -35.70
N THR A 350 37.46 -57.31 -35.34
CA THR A 350 38.15 -56.02 -35.02
C THR A 350 37.20 -54.95 -34.49
N ASP A 351 37.54 -54.36 -33.34
CA ASP A 351 37.46 -52.90 -33.12
C ASP A 351 38.74 -52.24 -33.74
N PRO A 352 38.92 -50.89 -33.79
CA PRO A 352 38.03 -49.78 -33.40
C PRO A 352 37.99 -48.57 -34.40
N ALA A 353 37.25 -47.51 -33.99
CA ALA A 353 37.58 -46.07 -34.14
C ALA A 353 37.29 -45.26 -35.44
N ALA A 354 37.29 -43.92 -35.22
CA ALA A 354 37.44 -42.77 -36.15
C ALA A 354 36.20 -42.13 -36.84
N ALA A 355 35.78 -40.97 -36.29
CA ALA A 355 35.37 -39.68 -36.94
C ALA A 355 34.27 -39.67 -38.05
N THR A 356 33.49 -38.60 -38.32
CA THR A 356 33.85 -37.16 -38.43
C THR A 356 32.58 -36.27 -38.54
N SER A 357 32.71 -34.95 -38.25
CA SER A 357 31.93 -33.80 -38.77
C SER A 357 30.41 -33.63 -38.55
N GLY A 358 30.02 -32.36 -38.26
CA GLY A 358 28.65 -31.84 -38.18
C GLY A 358 28.57 -30.69 -37.15
N ALA A 359 28.93 -29.44 -37.43
CA ALA A 359 28.28 -28.50 -38.37
C ALA A 359 26.76 -28.47 -38.14
N ALA A 360 26.15 -27.59 -37.34
CA ALA A 360 26.47 -26.24 -36.85
C ALA A 360 26.13 -25.06 -37.80
N GLU A 361 24.82 -24.77 -37.92
CA GLU A 361 24.24 -23.43 -38.08
C GLU A 361 22.98 -23.41 -37.17
N ALA A 362 22.73 -22.46 -36.25
CA ALA A 362 23.01 -21.02 -36.16
C ALA A 362 21.96 -20.12 -36.85
N GLY A 363 20.76 -20.05 -36.26
CA GLY A 363 19.81 -18.95 -36.47
C GLY A 363 19.63 -18.17 -35.16
N ALA A 364 19.99 -16.89 -35.14
CA ALA A 364 20.06 -16.09 -33.91
C ALA A 364 19.33 -14.74 -34.05
N GLN A 365 18.46 -14.44 -33.07
CA GLN A 365 17.90 -13.12 -32.75
C GLN A 365 17.16 -13.22 -31.40
N SER A 366 17.14 -12.25 -30.48
CA SER A 366 18.17 -11.29 -30.02
C SER A 366 17.55 -10.40 -28.93
N GLY A 367 18.18 -10.30 -27.75
CA GLY A 367 17.82 -9.34 -26.70
C GLY A 367 16.66 -9.76 -25.77
N ASP A 368 16.58 -9.27 -24.53
CA ASP A 368 17.57 -8.47 -23.79
C ASP A 368 17.32 -8.50 -22.26
N SER A 369 18.34 -8.07 -21.51
CA SER A 369 18.30 -7.46 -20.16
C SER A 369 18.22 -8.32 -18.88
N SER A 370 19.07 -7.91 -17.93
CA SER A 370 19.03 -8.03 -16.46
C SER A 370 19.46 -9.32 -15.72
N ASP A 371 20.63 -9.21 -15.09
CA ASP A 371 21.16 -9.89 -13.89
C ASP A 371 20.34 -9.54 -12.60
N PRO A 372 20.70 -9.93 -11.34
CA PRO A 372 21.89 -10.67 -10.86
C PRO A 372 21.68 -11.72 -9.74
N MET A 373 22.76 -12.44 -9.35
CA MET A 373 23.36 -12.46 -7.98
C MET A 373 24.12 -13.77 -7.64
N ASP A 374 25.08 -13.62 -6.70
CA ASP A 374 25.66 -14.62 -5.77
C ASP A 374 26.46 -15.84 -6.31
N ALA A 375 27.54 -16.31 -5.66
CA ALA A 375 28.37 -15.74 -4.58
C ALA A 375 29.78 -16.39 -4.50
N GLU A 376 30.61 -15.81 -3.63
CA GLU A 376 31.95 -16.17 -3.12
C GLU A 376 32.26 -17.68 -2.88
N PRO A 377 33.55 -18.11 -2.83
CA PRO A 377 34.23 -18.17 -1.51
C PRO A 377 35.79 -18.08 -1.47
N THR A 378 36.35 -17.34 -0.48
CA THR A 378 37.73 -17.59 0.02
C THR A 378 38.00 -16.98 1.41
N GLY A 379 38.73 -17.67 2.31
CA GLY A 379 39.76 -16.93 3.09
C GLY A 379 40.06 -17.07 4.59
N LYS A 380 39.78 -18.18 5.32
CA LYS A 380 40.42 -18.52 6.64
C LYS A 380 40.10 -17.65 7.90
N PRO A 381 40.52 -18.05 9.14
CA PRO A 381 39.84 -17.62 10.38
C PRO A 381 40.68 -17.06 11.55
N ALA A 382 39.97 -16.39 12.48
CA ALA A 382 40.04 -16.41 13.96
C ALA A 382 41.34 -16.08 14.75
N ILE A 383 41.29 -14.93 15.45
CA ILE A 383 41.86 -14.59 16.78
C ILE A 383 40.77 -13.67 17.42
N GLU A 384 40.32 -13.79 18.68
CA GLU A 384 40.89 -13.25 19.94
C GLU A 384 40.12 -13.74 21.21
N THR A 385 40.66 -13.42 22.40
CA THR A 385 40.18 -13.68 23.79
C THR A 385 40.78 -12.60 24.71
N PRO A 386 40.37 -12.39 25.99
CA PRO A 386 39.31 -13.00 26.81
C PRO A 386 38.45 -11.93 27.55
N GLU A 387 38.17 -12.11 28.86
CA GLU A 387 37.61 -11.15 29.86
C GLU A 387 36.10 -10.80 29.77
N ALA A 388 35.37 -10.53 30.87
CA ALA A 388 35.57 -10.85 32.30
C ALA A 388 34.24 -10.73 33.11
N GLU A 389 34.31 -11.13 34.37
CA GLU A 389 33.38 -10.99 35.52
C GLU A 389 32.47 -9.73 35.52
N THR A 390 31.27 -9.73 36.13
CA THR A 390 31.08 -9.87 37.59
C THR A 390 29.64 -10.24 37.98
N GLU A 391 29.47 -11.02 39.05
CA GLU A 391 28.20 -11.18 39.78
C GLU A 391 27.95 -10.03 40.77
N LEU A 392 26.69 -9.68 41.06
CA LEU A 392 26.33 -9.22 42.41
C LEU A 392 24.87 -9.54 42.76
N ASN A 393 24.66 -10.01 43.99
CA ASN A 393 23.34 -10.30 44.54
C ASN A 393 22.73 -9.06 45.22
N SER A 394 21.40 -8.94 45.18
CA SER A 394 20.63 -8.28 46.25
C SER A 394 19.29 -8.97 46.44
N ALA A 395 19.04 -9.47 47.65
CA ALA A 395 17.78 -10.09 48.06
C ALA A 395 16.92 -9.09 48.89
N THR A 396 15.84 -9.60 49.49
CA THR A 396 14.80 -8.87 50.27
C THR A 396 13.80 -8.10 49.38
N GLY A 397 12.48 -8.22 49.58
CA GLY A 397 11.75 -9.07 50.52
C GLY A 397 10.23 -8.83 50.47
N ASP A 398 9.51 -9.46 51.41
CA ASP A 398 8.17 -9.11 51.91
C ASP A 398 6.94 -9.34 50.98
N ASP A 399 6.41 -10.57 50.98
CA ASP A 399 5.19 -10.98 51.74
C ASP A 399 4.24 -9.86 52.28
N GLU A 400 2.90 -9.98 52.32
CA GLU A 400 1.95 -11.03 51.86
C GLU A 400 0.52 -10.40 51.59
N PRO A 401 -0.69 -10.89 51.99
CA PRO A 401 -1.79 -11.04 51.02
C PRO A 401 -3.07 -10.20 51.24
N ALA A 402 -3.96 -10.23 50.25
CA ALA A 402 -5.42 -10.08 50.36
C ALA A 402 -6.14 -10.83 49.22
#